data_AF-A0A2E9GUJ6-F1
#
_entry.id   AF-A0A2E9GUJ6-F1
#
_cell.length_a   1.000
_cell.length_b   1.000
_cell.length_c   1.000
_cell.angle_alpha   90.00
_cell.angle_beta   90.00
_cell.angle_gamma   90.00
#
_symmetry.space_group_name_H-M   'P 1'
#
loop_
_entity.id
_entity.type
_entity.pdbx_description
1 polymer ?
#
loop_
_entity_poly.entity_id
_entity_poly.type
_entity_poly.pdbx_seq_one_letter_code
_entity_poly.pdbx_strand_id
1 'polypeptide(L)'
;MLTRNRPLRRSAGFTLIELMVSLAAMFIIVGYLMGTFTFQHQTYVVVDQVSEAQQNTRAIAALLERDVRNAGYMVPPAGATCGIDNDDSPDIFFVSDADAIRPIDELGAVLAGQKLGTSQFSRTGTGSVVFTVNDVVIDGEATYDTDGNGSSDSDFQINGGAILVDTANLDRGVLCGTVTGISATLPQQLTVNFSPGAETLAGLASNAEQIVLIPAHVYSVTSDNPPELHRNGQLLAKDVEDLQMAWFFDTDLDGQTDAAEYRGESASNSYDSEAQNGNELREVRVNLVLRTRDDDPRNPNATGTGQGTENRVTAIPGDDGRRRRIHTGTVRVRNVPAS
;
A
#
# COMPACT_ATOMS: atom_id res chain seq x y z
N MET A 1 72.86 -29.34 53.41
CA MET A 1 71.66 -28.68 52.83
C MET A 1 72.05 -27.24 52.51
N LEU A 2 72.43 -26.93 51.27
CA LEU A 2 72.84 -25.58 50.85
C LEU A 2 71.69 -24.94 50.07
N THR A 3 71.04 -23.94 50.65
CA THR A 3 69.99 -23.15 50.01
C THR A 3 70.61 -22.15 49.03
N ARG A 4 70.37 -22.37 47.75
CA ARG A 4 70.81 -21.51 46.65
C ARG A 4 69.90 -20.28 46.57
N ASN A 5 70.31 -19.16 47.17
CA ASN A 5 69.65 -17.86 46.99
C ASN A 5 69.71 -17.45 45.50
N ARG A 6 68.56 -17.39 44.84
CA ARG A 6 68.44 -16.78 43.51
C ARG A 6 68.53 -15.26 43.67
N PRO A 7 69.44 -14.56 42.97
CA PRO A 7 69.48 -13.11 43.03
C PRO A 7 68.17 -12.56 42.45
N LEU A 8 67.50 -11.68 43.22
CA LEU A 8 66.38 -10.88 42.72
C LEU A 8 66.88 -10.05 41.54
N ARG A 9 66.26 -10.22 40.37
CA ARG A 9 66.56 -9.40 39.19
C ARG A 9 66.33 -7.93 39.56
N ARG A 10 67.36 -7.09 39.41
CA ARG A 10 67.20 -5.64 39.48
C ARG A 10 66.31 -5.20 38.32
N SER A 11 65.11 -4.73 38.64
CA SER A 11 64.26 -4.03 37.67
C SER A 11 64.87 -2.65 37.42
N ALA A 12 65.34 -2.39 36.20
CA ALA A 12 65.66 -1.03 35.79
C ALA A 12 64.35 -0.22 35.71
N GLY A 13 64.34 0.99 36.26
CA GLY A 13 63.21 1.92 36.11
C GLY A 13 63.17 2.53 34.70
N PHE A 14 62.01 3.06 34.30
CA PHE A 14 61.84 3.72 33.01
C PHE A 14 62.44 5.12 33.02
N THR A 15 63.06 5.50 31.90
CA THR A 15 63.48 6.89 31.67
C THR A 15 62.29 7.77 31.30
N LEU A 16 62.38 9.08 31.58
CA LEU A 16 61.32 10.03 31.24
C LEU A 16 60.99 10.03 29.74
N ILE A 17 62.00 9.85 28.89
CA ILE A 17 61.82 9.79 27.43
C ILE A 17 61.08 8.53 26.97
N GLU A 18 61.33 7.36 27.59
CA GLU A 18 60.58 6.13 27.28
C GLU A 18 59.09 6.26 27.64
N LEU A 19 58.77 6.95 28.74
CA LEU A 19 57.38 7.24 29.11
C LEU A 19 56.71 8.20 28.11
N MET A 20 57.42 9.25 27.67
CA MET A 20 56.88 10.18 26.67
C MET A 20 56.61 9.49 25.34
N VAL A 21 57.54 8.64 24.86
CA VAL A 21 57.36 7.89 23.61
C VAL A 21 56.22 6.89 23.74
N SER A 22 56.11 6.19 24.88
CA SER A 22 55.02 5.23 25.13
C SER A 22 53.64 5.90 25.17
N LEU A 23 53.52 7.06 25.82
CA LEU A 23 52.28 7.83 25.85
C LEU A 23 51.91 8.39 24.46
N ALA A 24 52.90 8.89 23.71
CA ALA A 24 52.69 9.36 22.35
C ALA A 24 52.20 8.23 21.43
N ALA A 25 52.81 7.05 21.52
CA ALA A 25 52.38 5.88 20.76
C ALA A 25 50.97 5.43 21.15
N MET A 26 50.64 5.41 22.45
CA MET A 26 49.30 5.07 22.92
C MET A 26 48.25 6.05 22.42
N PHE A 27 48.55 7.36 22.40
CA PHE A 27 47.63 8.37 21.87
C PHE A 27 47.34 8.15 20.39
N ILE A 28 48.37 7.86 19.58
CA ILE A 28 48.19 7.56 18.16
C ILE A 28 47.30 6.32 17.97
N ILE A 29 47.56 5.24 18.73
CA ILE A 29 46.77 4.00 18.66
C ILE A 29 45.31 4.25 19.03
N VAL A 30 45.06 4.93 20.14
CA VAL A 30 43.69 5.25 20.58
C VAL A 30 42.97 6.14 19.56
N GLY A 31 43.67 7.10 18.95
CA GLY A 31 43.11 7.91 17.87
C GLY A 31 42.61 7.05 16.69
N TYR A 32 43.42 6.09 16.24
CA TYR A 32 43.02 5.15 15.19
C TYR A 32 41.87 4.22 15.61
N LEU A 33 41.89 3.73 16.85
CA LEU A 33 40.82 2.87 17.39
C LEU A 33 39.49 3.62 17.46
N MET A 34 39.51 4.88 17.92
CA MET A 34 38.30 5.72 17.97
C MET A 34 37.75 5.99 16.57
N GLY A 35 38.60 6.30 15.59
CA GLY A 35 38.16 6.47 14.20
C GLY A 35 37.55 5.19 13.60
N THR A 36 38.11 4.03 13.92
CA THR A 36 37.56 2.73 13.48
C THR A 36 36.21 2.46 14.16
N PHE A 37 36.12 2.72 15.46
CA PHE A 37 34.91 2.53 16.25
C PHE A 37 33.75 3.40 15.75
N THR A 38 33.98 4.69 15.47
CA THR A 38 32.93 5.58 14.96
C THR A 38 32.43 5.12 13.58
N PHE A 39 33.35 4.75 12.68
CA PHE A 39 32.99 4.22 11.37
C PHE A 39 32.17 2.91 11.46
N GLN A 40 32.55 2.00 12.36
CA GLN A 40 31.82 0.77 12.62
C GLN A 40 30.42 1.04 13.18
N HIS A 41 30.30 1.95 14.14
CA HIS A 41 29.03 2.33 14.73
C HIS A 41 28.08 2.96 13.69
N GLN A 42 28.57 3.90 12.88
CA GLN A 42 27.78 4.51 11.81
C GLN A 42 27.32 3.46 10.79
N THR A 43 28.19 2.52 10.41
CA THR A 43 27.84 1.43 9.49
C THR A 43 26.78 0.51 10.10
N TYR A 44 26.89 0.20 11.39
CA TYR A 44 25.90 -0.60 12.12
C TYR A 44 24.52 0.07 12.08
N VAL A 45 24.42 1.37 12.40
CA VAL A 45 23.16 2.13 12.35
C VAL A 45 22.54 2.10 10.95
N VAL A 46 23.33 2.32 9.90
CA VAL A 46 22.83 2.28 8.52
C VAL A 46 22.29 0.89 8.15
N VAL A 47 23.01 -0.16 8.53
CA VAL A 47 22.57 -1.54 8.25
C VAL A 47 21.27 -1.85 8.98
N ASP A 48 21.14 -1.41 10.23
CA ASP A 48 19.94 -1.58 11.05
C ASP A 48 18.73 -0.86 10.44
N GLN A 49 18.87 0.44 10.13
CA GLN A 49 17.83 1.24 9.48
C GLN A 49 17.38 0.69 8.13
N VAL A 50 18.33 0.23 7.29
CA VAL A 50 18.01 -0.37 5.99
C VAL A 50 17.33 -1.73 6.18
N SER A 51 17.72 -2.49 7.19
CA SER A 51 17.07 -3.77 7.53
C SER A 51 15.64 -3.56 7.99
N GLU A 52 15.38 -2.58 8.86
CA GLU A 52 14.03 -2.22 9.30
C GLU A 52 13.15 -1.81 8.12
N ALA A 53 13.63 -0.89 7.27
CA ALA A 53 12.90 -0.46 6.08
C ALA A 53 12.54 -1.66 5.18
N GLN A 54 13.48 -2.58 4.94
CA GLN A 54 13.23 -3.80 4.15
C GLN A 54 12.22 -4.75 4.79
N GLN A 55 12.26 -4.93 6.11
CA GLN A 55 11.30 -5.78 6.82
C GLN A 55 9.89 -5.18 6.75
N ASN A 56 9.76 -3.87 6.96
CA ASN A 56 8.50 -3.15 6.82
C ASN A 56 7.95 -3.27 5.39
N THR A 57 8.80 -3.07 4.37
CA THR A 57 8.41 -3.24 2.96
C THR A 57 7.88 -4.64 2.70
N ARG A 58 8.55 -5.70 3.18
CA ARG A 58 8.11 -7.08 2.99
C ARG A 58 6.76 -7.36 3.64
N ALA A 59 6.52 -6.83 4.84
CA ALA A 59 5.25 -6.99 5.54
C ALA A 59 4.09 -6.31 4.79
N ILE A 60 4.30 -5.07 4.35
CA ILE A 60 3.31 -4.31 3.57
C ILE A 60 3.03 -5.00 2.24
N ALA A 61 4.08 -5.37 1.50
CA ALA A 61 3.97 -6.04 0.22
C ALA A 61 3.23 -7.37 0.34
N ALA A 62 3.53 -8.18 1.37
CA ALA A 62 2.85 -9.45 1.58
C ALA A 62 1.33 -9.28 1.83
N LEU A 63 0.94 -8.24 2.57
CA LEU A 63 -0.48 -7.93 2.80
C LEU A 63 -1.15 -7.45 1.51
N LEU A 64 -0.56 -6.47 0.83
CA LEU A 64 -1.13 -5.89 -0.38
C LEU A 64 -1.22 -6.92 -1.51
N GLU A 65 -0.16 -7.70 -1.75
CA GLU A 65 -0.19 -8.79 -2.74
C GLU A 65 -1.22 -9.86 -2.38
N ARG A 66 -1.43 -10.18 -1.09
CA ARG A 66 -2.49 -11.09 -0.66
C ARG A 66 -3.86 -10.52 -1.04
N ASP A 67 -4.12 -9.25 -0.72
CA ASP A 67 -5.40 -8.62 -1.01
C ASP A 67 -5.66 -8.57 -2.52
N VAL A 68 -4.63 -8.27 -3.33
CA VAL A 68 -4.74 -8.32 -4.81
C VAL A 68 -4.94 -9.75 -5.35
N ARG A 69 -4.28 -10.77 -4.78
CA ARG A 69 -4.52 -12.17 -5.18
C ARG A 69 -5.93 -12.66 -4.84
N ASN A 70 -6.53 -12.10 -3.80
CA ASN A 70 -7.90 -12.42 -3.40
C ASN A 70 -8.93 -11.50 -4.07
N ALA A 71 -8.48 -10.42 -4.73
CA ALA A 71 -9.33 -9.51 -5.47
C ALA A 71 -10.11 -10.25 -6.56
N GLY A 72 -11.39 -9.92 -6.73
CA GLY A 72 -12.26 -10.62 -7.67
C GLY A 72 -12.86 -11.91 -7.12
N TYR A 73 -12.66 -12.24 -5.83
CA TYR A 73 -13.30 -13.40 -5.23
C TYR A 73 -14.81 -13.20 -5.09
N MET A 74 -15.58 -14.02 -5.81
CA MET A 74 -17.04 -14.01 -5.82
C MET A 74 -17.69 -12.69 -6.25
N VAL A 75 -16.95 -11.65 -6.61
CA VAL A 75 -17.48 -10.37 -7.09
C VAL A 75 -17.50 -10.33 -8.62
N PRO A 76 -18.29 -9.43 -9.26
CA PRO A 76 -18.21 -9.22 -10.70
C PRO A 76 -16.78 -8.93 -11.14
N PRO A 77 -16.35 -9.44 -12.31
CA PRO A 77 -15.00 -9.25 -12.79
C PRO A 77 -14.46 -7.83 -12.72
N ALA A 78 -15.24 -6.89 -13.24
CA ALA A 78 -14.86 -5.49 -13.24
C ALA A 78 -14.65 -4.90 -11.83
N GLY A 79 -15.25 -5.50 -10.81
CA GLY A 79 -15.17 -5.05 -9.42
C GLY A 79 -13.97 -5.54 -8.61
N ALA A 80 -13.00 -6.23 -9.23
CA ALA A 80 -11.84 -6.74 -8.50
C ALA A 80 -10.97 -5.62 -7.91
N THR A 81 -10.66 -4.61 -8.71
CA THR A 81 -9.87 -3.45 -8.26
C THR A 81 -10.37 -2.17 -8.91
N CYS A 82 -10.13 -1.06 -8.23
CA CYS A 82 -10.28 0.28 -8.78
C CYS A 82 -9.09 1.13 -8.29
N GLY A 83 -8.83 2.25 -8.93
CA GLY A 83 -7.69 3.09 -8.57
C GLY A 83 -7.88 4.50 -9.05
N ILE A 84 -7.21 5.42 -8.36
CA ILE A 84 -7.05 6.81 -8.77
C ILE A 84 -5.58 6.97 -9.11
N ASP A 85 -5.31 7.09 -10.39
CA ASP A 85 -3.99 7.32 -10.95
C ASP A 85 -3.67 8.81 -10.90
N ASN A 86 -2.65 9.17 -10.12
CA ASN A 86 -2.27 10.57 -9.90
C ASN A 86 -0.87 10.84 -10.45
N ASP A 87 -0.75 11.80 -11.38
CA ASP A 87 0.55 12.15 -11.96
C ASP A 87 1.50 12.84 -10.95
N ASP A 88 0.96 13.60 -9.98
CA ASP A 88 1.74 14.47 -9.08
C ASP A 88 1.73 14.03 -7.60
N SER A 89 0.88 13.05 -7.24
CA SER A 89 0.74 12.54 -5.87
C SER A 89 0.73 11.01 -5.86
N PRO A 90 0.88 10.35 -4.69
CA PRO A 90 0.70 8.90 -4.63
C PRO A 90 -0.68 8.49 -5.13
N ASP A 91 -0.77 7.29 -5.68
CA ASP A 91 -2.03 6.72 -6.15
C ASP A 91 -2.89 6.29 -4.96
N ILE A 92 -4.19 6.20 -5.23
CA ILE A 92 -5.13 5.61 -4.28
C ILE A 92 -5.60 4.30 -4.88
N PHE A 93 -5.47 3.23 -4.11
CA PHE A 93 -5.80 1.89 -4.59
C PHE A 93 -6.98 1.31 -3.83
N PHE A 94 -7.94 0.77 -4.58
CA PHE A 94 -9.10 0.07 -4.06
C PHE A 94 -9.06 -1.39 -4.52
N VAL A 95 -9.18 -2.31 -3.58
CA VAL A 95 -9.17 -3.76 -3.85
C VAL A 95 -10.35 -4.42 -3.17
N SER A 96 -11.12 -5.24 -3.89
CA SER A 96 -12.31 -5.89 -3.33
C SER A 96 -11.96 -6.68 -2.07
N ASP A 97 -12.77 -6.52 -1.03
CA ASP A 97 -12.58 -7.15 0.27
C ASP A 97 -13.16 -8.57 0.24
N ALA A 98 -12.28 -9.56 0.11
CA ALA A 98 -12.67 -10.96 0.12
C ALA A 98 -12.96 -11.51 1.54
N ASP A 99 -12.50 -10.82 2.60
CA ASP A 99 -12.78 -11.26 3.97
C ASP A 99 -14.24 -10.94 4.35
N ALA A 100 -14.81 -9.90 3.72
CA ALA A 100 -16.22 -9.52 3.82
C ALA A 100 -17.18 -10.39 2.99
N ILE A 101 -16.68 -11.42 2.29
CA ILE A 101 -17.46 -12.26 1.39
C ILE A 101 -17.18 -13.74 1.70
N ARG A 102 -18.13 -14.42 2.34
CA ARG A 102 -18.02 -15.84 2.69
C ARG A 102 -18.81 -16.69 1.70
N PRO A 103 -18.22 -17.81 1.23
CA PRO A 103 -18.97 -18.80 0.48
C PRO A 103 -19.83 -19.61 1.46
N ILE A 104 -21.06 -19.15 1.74
CA ILE A 104 -22.07 -20.01 2.37
C ILE A 104 -22.96 -20.64 1.30
N ASP A 105 -23.62 -21.75 1.64
CA ASP A 105 -24.47 -22.54 0.73
C ASP A 105 -25.61 -21.72 0.07
N GLU A 106 -25.95 -20.54 0.61
CA GLU A 106 -27.00 -19.64 0.10
C GLU A 106 -26.51 -18.56 -0.88
N LEU A 107 -25.19 -18.25 -0.94
CA LEU A 107 -24.64 -17.59 -2.13
C LEU A 107 -24.58 -18.66 -3.22
N GLY A 108 -25.69 -18.84 -3.92
CA GLY A 108 -25.70 -19.49 -5.23
C GLY A 108 -24.73 -18.79 -6.18
N ALA A 109 -24.79 -19.07 -7.49
CA ALA A 109 -23.93 -18.42 -8.49
C ALA A 109 -24.13 -16.88 -8.66
N VAL A 110 -24.61 -16.18 -7.63
CA VAL A 110 -24.79 -14.74 -7.55
C VAL A 110 -23.46 -14.10 -7.18
N LEU A 111 -23.03 -13.15 -8.01
CA LEU A 111 -21.86 -12.33 -7.73
C LEU A 111 -22.13 -11.45 -6.50
N ALA A 112 -21.20 -11.46 -5.56
CA ALA A 112 -21.21 -10.75 -4.30
C ALA A 112 -21.26 -9.22 -4.50
N GLY A 113 -22.17 -8.61 -3.75
CA GLY A 113 -22.31 -7.16 -3.60
C GLY A 113 -23.76 -6.74 -3.41
N GLN A 114 -23.94 -5.49 -2.98
CA GLN A 114 -25.25 -4.95 -2.62
C GLN A 114 -25.88 -4.18 -3.77
N LYS A 115 -27.07 -4.64 -4.17
CA LYS A 115 -27.89 -3.97 -5.17
C LYS A 115 -28.41 -2.66 -4.62
N LEU A 116 -28.39 -1.62 -5.46
CA LEU A 116 -29.07 -0.38 -5.13
C LEU A 116 -30.59 -0.59 -5.10
N GLY A 117 -31.28 0.15 -4.23
CA GLY A 117 -32.73 0.19 -4.17
C GLY A 117 -33.36 0.67 -5.48
N THR A 118 -34.67 0.50 -5.64
CA THR A 118 -35.42 0.47 -6.92
C THR A 118 -35.46 1.76 -7.78
N SER A 119 -34.57 2.74 -7.54
CA SER A 119 -34.49 4.00 -8.27
C SER A 119 -33.26 4.08 -9.18
N GLN A 120 -33.44 4.48 -10.45
CA GLN A 120 -32.32 4.76 -11.36
C GLN A 120 -31.27 5.65 -10.69
N PHE A 121 -30.00 5.26 -10.81
CA PHE A 121 -28.88 5.97 -10.22
C PHE A 121 -28.18 6.82 -11.28
N SER A 122 -28.18 8.15 -11.12
CA SER A 122 -27.41 9.04 -11.99
C SER A 122 -26.53 9.93 -11.14
N ARG A 123 -25.24 10.00 -11.46
CA ARG A 123 -24.29 10.94 -10.85
C ARG A 123 -23.55 11.72 -11.93
N THR A 124 -23.32 12.99 -11.65
CA THR A 124 -22.38 13.84 -12.39
C THR A 124 -21.50 14.53 -11.36
N GLY A 125 -20.19 14.27 -11.41
CA GLY A 125 -19.17 14.91 -10.56
C GLY A 125 -18.86 14.16 -9.25
N THR A 126 -17.98 14.77 -8.46
CA THR A 126 -17.44 14.23 -7.20
C THR A 126 -18.32 14.51 -5.99
N GLY A 127 -18.24 13.66 -4.97
CA GLY A 127 -18.79 13.95 -3.64
C GLY A 127 -19.45 12.76 -2.96
N SER A 128 -20.01 13.04 -1.79
CA SER A 128 -20.71 12.04 -0.98
C SER A 128 -22.10 11.74 -1.53
N VAL A 129 -22.39 10.46 -1.70
CA VAL A 129 -23.67 9.94 -2.18
C VAL A 129 -24.22 8.97 -1.14
N VAL A 130 -25.50 9.11 -0.81
CA VAL A 130 -26.23 8.16 0.02
C VAL A 130 -26.97 7.19 -0.89
N PHE A 131 -26.59 5.93 -0.80
CA PHE A 131 -27.27 4.81 -1.45
C PHE A 131 -28.26 4.19 -0.48
N THR A 132 -29.50 3.99 -0.91
CA THR A 132 -30.38 3.01 -0.27
C THR A 132 -30.05 1.65 -0.87
N VAL A 133 -29.68 0.69 -0.04
CA VAL A 133 -29.28 -0.67 -0.46
C VAL A 133 -30.29 -1.69 0.05
N ASN A 134 -30.39 -2.83 -0.62
CA ASN A 134 -31.29 -3.89 -0.18
C ASN A 134 -30.82 -4.55 1.12
N ASP A 135 -29.50 -4.74 1.26
CA ASP A 135 -28.85 -5.15 2.49
C ASP A 135 -27.47 -4.45 2.61
N VAL A 136 -26.83 -4.51 3.77
CA VAL A 136 -25.45 -4.12 4.06
C VAL A 136 -24.60 -5.34 4.43
N VAL A 137 -25.24 -6.51 4.43
CA VAL A 137 -24.64 -7.83 4.63
C VAL A 137 -24.89 -8.68 3.37
N ILE A 138 -23.83 -9.13 2.72
CA ILE A 138 -23.82 -9.78 1.40
C ILE A 138 -24.17 -11.26 1.51
N ASP A 139 -23.64 -11.92 2.53
CA ASP A 139 -23.72 -13.37 2.70
C ASP A 139 -24.56 -13.79 3.91
N GLY A 140 -25.33 -12.86 4.49
CA GLY A 140 -26.15 -13.09 5.67
C GLY A 140 -25.38 -13.12 7.00
N GLU A 141 -24.04 -13.04 6.99
CA GLU A 141 -23.22 -12.92 8.20
C GLU A 141 -22.33 -11.68 8.17
N ALA A 142 -22.71 -10.66 8.92
CA ALA A 142 -21.94 -9.43 9.00
C ALA A 142 -20.48 -9.65 9.45
N THR A 143 -19.56 -8.99 8.77
CA THR A 143 -18.11 -9.07 9.06
C THR A 143 -17.64 -8.01 10.04
N TYR A 144 -18.08 -6.77 9.88
CA TYR A 144 -17.62 -5.60 10.62
C TYR A 144 -18.65 -5.07 11.60
N ASP A 145 -18.17 -4.60 12.74
CA ASP A 145 -18.93 -3.85 13.76
C ASP A 145 -18.78 -2.35 13.46
N THR A 146 -19.83 -1.75 12.88
CA THR A 146 -19.78 -0.37 12.39
C THR A 146 -20.22 0.66 13.43
N ASP A 147 -20.96 0.25 14.46
CA ASP A 147 -21.46 1.12 15.53
C ASP A 147 -20.69 0.98 16.86
N GLY A 148 -19.75 0.03 16.93
CA GLY A 148 -18.87 -0.21 18.06
C GLY A 148 -19.58 -0.89 19.24
N ASN A 149 -20.71 -1.55 19.01
CA ASN A 149 -21.50 -2.20 20.06
C ASN A 149 -20.98 -3.61 20.44
N GLY A 150 -19.98 -4.13 19.72
CA GLY A 150 -19.38 -5.45 19.93
C GLY A 150 -20.00 -6.57 19.11
N SER A 151 -20.97 -6.27 18.23
CA SER A 151 -21.58 -7.19 17.28
C SER A 151 -21.36 -6.69 15.87
N SER A 152 -20.91 -7.57 14.97
CA SER A 152 -20.85 -7.23 13.55
C SER A 152 -22.26 -7.00 12.99
N ASP A 153 -22.40 -5.95 12.17
CA ASP A 153 -23.66 -5.50 11.58
C ASP A 153 -23.57 -5.13 10.08
N SER A 154 -22.37 -5.08 9.49
CA SER A 154 -22.18 -4.83 8.05
C SER A 154 -20.95 -5.53 7.46
N ASP A 155 -20.98 -5.77 6.15
CA ASP A 155 -19.80 -6.17 5.37
C ASP A 155 -19.03 -4.98 4.77
N PHE A 156 -19.56 -3.77 4.95
CA PHE A 156 -18.84 -2.52 4.69
C PHE A 156 -18.27 -2.00 6.01
N GLN A 157 -17.18 -1.25 5.92
CA GLN A 157 -16.56 -0.60 7.08
C GLN A 157 -16.42 0.90 6.82
N ILE A 158 -16.62 1.73 7.85
CA ILE A 158 -16.31 3.16 7.77
C ILE A 158 -14.82 3.33 7.49
N ASN A 159 -14.48 4.27 6.61
CA ASN A 159 -13.14 4.49 6.03
C ASN A 159 -12.65 3.37 5.10
N GLY A 160 -13.41 2.29 4.93
CA GLY A 160 -13.17 1.29 3.89
C GLY A 160 -13.46 1.84 2.49
N GLY A 161 -13.14 1.04 1.48
CA GLY A 161 -13.50 1.30 0.10
C GLY A 161 -14.87 0.72 -0.26
N ALA A 162 -15.48 1.28 -1.30
CA ALA A 162 -16.57 0.65 -2.03
C ALA A 162 -16.31 0.81 -3.53
N ILE A 163 -16.51 -0.28 -4.28
CA ILE A 163 -16.42 -0.30 -5.74
C ILE A 163 -17.83 -0.50 -6.29
N LEU A 164 -18.27 0.42 -7.14
CA LEU A 164 -19.57 0.40 -7.78
C LEU A 164 -19.43 -0.09 -9.22
N VAL A 165 -20.24 -1.09 -9.56
CA VAL A 165 -20.17 -1.82 -10.84
C VAL A 165 -21.57 -1.94 -11.46
N ASP A 166 -21.67 -1.73 -12.76
CA ASP A 166 -22.86 -2.10 -13.54
C ASP A 166 -22.74 -3.56 -14.00
N THR A 167 -23.42 -4.47 -13.30
CA THR A 167 -23.37 -5.90 -13.62
C THR A 167 -24.03 -6.27 -14.96
N ALA A 168 -24.82 -5.36 -15.55
CA ALA A 168 -25.39 -5.55 -16.88
C ALA A 168 -24.47 -5.06 -18.00
N ASN A 169 -23.49 -4.20 -17.70
CA ASN A 169 -22.59 -3.59 -18.67
C ASN A 169 -21.17 -3.48 -18.09
N LEU A 170 -20.53 -4.63 -17.90
CA LEU A 170 -19.20 -4.73 -17.27
C LEU A 170 -18.08 -4.01 -18.05
N ASP A 171 -18.31 -3.69 -19.33
CA ASP A 171 -17.35 -2.99 -20.18
C ASP A 171 -17.29 -1.47 -19.93
N ARG A 172 -18.17 -0.92 -19.07
CA ARG A 172 -18.29 0.52 -18.77
C ARG A 172 -17.39 1.01 -17.64
N GLY A 173 -16.45 0.19 -17.17
CA GLY A 173 -15.59 0.51 -16.04
C GLY A 173 -16.30 0.47 -14.68
N VAL A 174 -15.68 1.10 -13.70
CA VAL A 174 -16.09 1.09 -12.28
C VAL A 174 -15.86 2.45 -11.62
N LEU A 175 -16.61 2.71 -10.55
CA LEU A 175 -16.38 3.86 -9.66
C LEU A 175 -15.90 3.37 -8.30
N CYS A 176 -14.89 4.02 -7.73
CA CYS A 176 -14.49 3.78 -6.35
C CYS A 176 -14.61 5.01 -5.47
N GLY A 177 -14.88 4.76 -4.20
CA GLY A 177 -14.97 5.77 -3.18
C GLY A 177 -14.75 5.19 -1.79
N THR A 178 -14.65 6.08 -0.81
CA THR A 178 -14.51 5.71 0.59
C THR A 178 -15.87 5.74 1.28
N VAL A 179 -16.15 4.72 2.09
CA VAL A 179 -17.38 4.64 2.87
C VAL A 179 -17.29 5.60 4.05
N THR A 180 -18.21 6.55 4.13
CA THR A 180 -18.25 7.59 5.19
C THR A 180 -19.43 7.44 6.14
N GLY A 181 -20.39 6.57 5.83
CA GLY A 181 -21.54 6.31 6.68
C GLY A 181 -22.22 4.99 6.34
N ILE A 182 -22.70 4.28 7.35
CA ILE A 182 -23.43 3.01 7.22
C ILE A 182 -24.64 3.10 8.15
N SER A 183 -25.81 2.72 7.65
CA SER A 183 -27.02 2.49 8.46
C SER A 183 -27.48 1.07 8.25
N ALA A 184 -27.25 0.20 9.25
CA ALA A 184 -27.72 -1.18 9.26
C ALA A 184 -29.22 -1.31 9.64
N THR A 185 -29.88 -0.19 9.99
CA THR A 185 -31.33 -0.16 10.27
C THR A 185 -32.13 0.19 9.02
N LEU A 186 -33.32 -0.41 8.86
CA LEU A 186 -34.18 -0.20 7.69
C LEU A 186 -34.76 1.23 7.63
N PRO A 187 -34.75 1.91 6.46
CA PRO A 187 -34.11 1.49 5.21
C PRO A 187 -32.59 1.55 5.35
N GLN A 188 -31.91 0.48 4.96
CA GLN A 188 -30.46 0.40 5.08
C GLN A 188 -29.80 1.32 4.05
N GLN A 189 -28.74 2.01 4.48
CA GLN A 189 -28.08 3.03 3.68
C GLN A 189 -26.56 2.94 3.77
N LEU A 190 -25.91 3.15 2.63
CA LEU A 190 -24.46 3.32 2.54
C LEU A 190 -24.16 4.72 2.02
N THR A 191 -23.32 5.46 2.73
CA THR A 191 -22.81 6.76 2.27
C THR A 191 -21.39 6.57 1.77
N VAL A 192 -21.15 6.85 0.49
CA VAL A 192 -19.84 6.72 -0.15
C VAL A 192 -19.41 8.07 -0.69
N ASN A 193 -18.21 8.50 -0.32
CA ASN A 193 -17.53 9.65 -0.90
C ASN A 193 -16.64 9.19 -2.04
N PHE A 194 -17.06 9.46 -3.28
CA PHE A 194 -16.31 9.04 -4.44
C PHE A 194 -15.10 9.92 -4.69
N SER A 195 -13.98 9.28 -5.02
CA SER A 195 -12.72 9.98 -5.26
C SER A 195 -12.77 10.83 -6.54
N PRO A 196 -11.98 11.91 -6.63
CA PRO A 196 -11.81 12.66 -7.87
C PRO A 196 -11.38 11.75 -9.04
N GLY A 197 -11.89 12.00 -10.24
CA GLY A 197 -11.72 11.11 -11.39
C GLY A 197 -12.82 10.06 -11.56
N ALA A 198 -13.63 9.82 -10.51
CA ALA A 198 -14.88 9.07 -10.62
C ALA A 198 -16.05 10.04 -10.92
N GLU A 199 -16.12 10.63 -12.11
CA GLU A 199 -17.12 11.65 -12.45
C GLU A 199 -18.34 11.17 -13.24
N THR A 200 -18.20 10.15 -14.10
CA THR A 200 -19.29 9.66 -14.96
C THR A 200 -19.07 8.21 -15.40
N LEU A 201 -19.63 7.23 -14.70
CA LEU A 201 -19.87 5.94 -15.36
C LEU A 201 -20.91 6.18 -16.45
N ALA A 202 -20.45 6.31 -17.70
CA ALA A 202 -21.20 6.90 -18.81
C ALA A 202 -22.58 6.25 -18.96
N GLY A 203 -23.62 6.96 -18.52
CA GLY A 203 -25.00 6.52 -18.67
C GLY A 203 -25.38 5.29 -17.84
N LEU A 204 -25.16 5.31 -16.53
CA LEU A 204 -25.87 4.45 -15.54
C LEU A 204 -27.40 4.73 -15.53
N ALA A 205 -28.06 4.72 -16.69
CA ALA A 205 -29.51 4.60 -16.79
C ALA A 205 -29.96 3.13 -16.75
N SER A 206 -29.13 2.22 -16.22
CA SER A 206 -29.51 0.85 -15.94
C SER A 206 -30.52 0.80 -14.79
N ASN A 207 -31.23 -0.32 -14.68
CA ASN A 207 -32.08 -0.53 -13.52
C ASN A 207 -31.16 -0.60 -12.30
N ALA A 208 -31.49 0.13 -11.24
CA ALA A 208 -30.68 0.19 -10.02
C ALA A 208 -30.31 -1.18 -9.44
N GLU A 209 -31.19 -2.16 -9.65
CA GLU A 209 -31.02 -3.57 -9.28
C GLU A 209 -29.87 -4.28 -10.00
N GLN A 210 -29.31 -3.68 -11.05
CA GLN A 210 -28.14 -4.14 -11.81
C GLN A 210 -26.84 -3.44 -11.37
N ILE A 211 -26.96 -2.36 -10.59
CA ILE A 211 -25.82 -1.66 -10.02
C ILE A 211 -25.53 -2.26 -8.65
N VAL A 212 -24.28 -2.65 -8.46
CA VAL A 212 -23.85 -3.36 -7.26
C VAL A 212 -22.69 -2.61 -6.61
N LEU A 213 -22.76 -2.45 -5.29
CA LEU A 213 -21.66 -1.98 -4.44
C LEU A 213 -20.92 -3.17 -3.85
N ILE A 214 -19.61 -3.16 -4.00
CA ILE A 214 -18.70 -4.20 -3.53
C ILE A 214 -17.84 -3.60 -2.41
N PRO A 215 -17.73 -4.24 -1.24
CA PRO A 215 -16.84 -3.78 -0.19
C PRO A 215 -15.40 -3.92 -0.66
N ALA A 216 -14.56 -2.94 -0.32
CA ALA A 216 -13.17 -2.90 -0.72
C ALA A 216 -12.28 -2.38 0.41
N HIS A 217 -10.99 -2.70 0.31
CA HIS A 217 -9.97 -2.00 1.06
C HIS A 217 -9.44 -0.83 0.26
N VAL A 218 -9.15 0.28 0.94
CA VAL A 218 -8.51 1.46 0.35
C VAL A 218 -7.09 1.60 0.91
N TYR A 219 -6.12 1.73 0.02
CA TYR A 219 -4.74 2.07 0.33
C TYR A 219 -4.43 3.47 -0.17
N SER A 220 -3.83 4.28 0.70
CA SER A 220 -3.44 5.65 0.37
C SER A 220 -2.23 6.07 1.19
N VAL A 221 -1.35 6.86 0.58
CA VAL A 221 -0.22 7.48 1.28
C VAL A 221 -0.58 8.92 1.66
N THR A 222 -0.37 9.29 2.92
CA THR A 222 -0.49 10.67 3.40
C THR A 222 0.86 11.35 3.38
N SER A 223 0.86 12.66 3.12
CA SER A 223 2.08 13.49 3.10
C SER A 223 2.52 13.93 4.51
N ASP A 224 2.24 13.14 5.54
CA ASP A 224 2.68 13.42 6.91
C ASP A 224 4.22 13.39 7.02
N ASN A 225 4.76 13.85 8.14
CA ASN A 225 6.20 13.71 8.42
C ASN A 225 6.41 12.96 9.74
N PRO A 226 6.76 11.67 9.71
CA PRO A 226 7.06 10.84 8.53
C PRO A 226 5.83 10.53 7.68
N PRO A 227 5.98 10.24 6.38
CA PRO A 227 4.85 9.91 5.51
C PRO A 227 4.29 8.54 5.89
N GLU A 228 2.99 8.37 5.75
CA GLU A 228 2.27 7.22 6.31
C GLU A 228 1.44 6.53 5.23
N LEU A 229 1.51 5.19 5.19
CA LEU A 229 0.62 4.36 4.40
C LEU A 229 -0.56 3.96 5.27
N HIS A 230 -1.77 4.25 4.81
CA HIS A 230 -3.01 3.88 5.46
C HIS A 230 -3.71 2.76 4.70
N ARG A 231 -4.39 1.88 5.44
CA ARG A 231 -5.37 0.91 4.93
C ARG A 231 -6.69 1.17 5.64
N ASN A 232 -7.75 1.48 4.91
CA ASN A 232 -9.07 1.82 5.46
C ASN A 232 -9.01 2.93 6.51
N GLY A 233 -8.19 3.96 6.27
CA GLY A 233 -7.94 5.06 7.21
C GLY A 233 -7.05 4.70 8.40
N GLN A 234 -6.73 3.44 8.65
CA GLN A 234 -5.82 3.01 9.72
C GLN A 234 -4.36 3.06 9.26
N LEU A 235 -3.48 3.54 10.13
CA LEU A 235 -2.04 3.54 9.90
C LEU A 235 -1.53 2.09 9.74
N LEU A 236 -1.04 1.75 8.55
CA LEU A 236 -0.43 0.46 8.25
C LEU A 236 1.08 0.51 8.43
N ALA A 237 1.72 1.55 7.92
CA ALA A 237 3.17 1.72 8.01
C ALA A 237 3.59 3.19 7.93
N LYS A 238 4.73 3.49 8.54
CA LYS A 238 5.40 4.80 8.41
C LYS A 238 6.54 4.70 7.41
N ASP A 239 7.00 5.87 6.96
CA ASP A 239 8.13 6.04 6.04
C ASP A 239 7.88 5.47 4.64
N VAL A 240 6.61 5.34 4.24
CA VAL A 240 6.20 5.06 2.86
C VAL A 240 6.00 6.40 2.17
N GLU A 241 6.89 6.75 1.26
CA GLU A 241 6.86 8.04 0.54
C GLU A 241 5.98 8.00 -0.71
N ASP A 242 5.81 6.82 -1.30
CA ASP A 242 5.09 6.68 -2.56
C ASP A 242 4.40 5.32 -2.68
N LEU A 243 3.25 5.34 -3.34
CA LEU A 243 2.47 4.19 -3.79
C LEU A 243 2.07 4.50 -5.22
N GLN A 244 2.50 3.66 -6.16
CA GLN A 244 2.27 3.84 -7.60
C GLN A 244 1.83 2.53 -8.22
N MET A 245 0.88 2.59 -9.13
CA MET A 245 0.15 1.44 -9.62
C MET A 245 0.08 1.42 -11.15
N ALA A 246 0.12 0.21 -11.70
CA ALA A 246 -0.16 -0.01 -13.10
C ALA A 246 -1.08 -1.21 -13.28
N TRP A 247 -1.99 -1.09 -14.24
CA TRP A 247 -3.00 -2.10 -14.56
C TRP A 247 -2.74 -2.68 -15.93
N PHE A 248 -2.92 -3.99 -16.06
CA PHE A 248 -2.58 -4.77 -17.24
C PHE A 248 -3.84 -5.46 -17.72
N PHE A 249 -4.31 -5.03 -18.88
CA PHE A 249 -5.49 -5.55 -19.54
C PHE A 249 -5.09 -6.55 -20.63
N ASP A 250 -6.03 -7.41 -21.00
CA ASP A 250 -5.97 -8.38 -22.10
C ASP A 250 -7.10 -7.99 -23.05
N THR A 251 -6.86 -6.91 -23.80
CA THR A 251 -7.84 -6.20 -24.63
C THR A 251 -8.08 -6.87 -25.97
N ASP A 252 -7.11 -7.68 -26.44
CA ASP A 252 -7.25 -8.49 -27.65
C ASP A 252 -7.67 -9.94 -27.36
N LEU A 253 -7.82 -10.30 -26.09
CA LEU A 253 -8.29 -11.60 -25.59
C LEU A 253 -7.39 -12.77 -26.00
N ASP A 254 -6.09 -12.52 -26.18
CA ASP A 254 -5.10 -13.55 -26.46
C ASP A 254 -4.60 -14.28 -25.18
N GLY A 255 -4.99 -13.78 -24.01
CA GLY A 255 -4.65 -14.34 -22.70
C GLY A 255 -3.25 -13.95 -22.20
N GLN A 256 -2.60 -13.01 -22.87
CA GLN A 256 -1.35 -12.37 -22.50
C GLN A 256 -1.60 -10.87 -22.23
N THR A 257 -0.56 -10.19 -21.76
CA THR A 257 -0.59 -8.75 -21.50
C THR A 257 0.52 -8.08 -22.29
N ASP A 258 0.14 -7.30 -23.29
CA ASP A 258 1.04 -6.61 -24.18
C ASP A 258 1.33 -5.18 -23.72
N ALA A 259 2.46 -4.62 -24.16
CA ALA A 259 2.88 -3.27 -23.76
C ALA A 259 1.85 -2.17 -24.09
N ALA A 260 0.99 -2.36 -25.10
CA ALA A 260 -0.07 -1.42 -25.45
C ALA A 260 -1.28 -1.46 -24.49
N GLU A 261 -1.32 -2.45 -23.60
CA GLU A 261 -2.45 -2.76 -22.71
C GLU A 261 -2.16 -2.38 -21.26
N TYR A 262 -1.01 -1.76 -21.02
CA TYR A 262 -0.64 -1.24 -19.72
C TYR A 262 -1.33 0.11 -19.51
N ARG A 263 -1.71 0.42 -18.28
CA ARG A 263 -2.29 1.71 -17.88
C ARG A 263 -1.66 2.15 -16.56
N GLY A 264 -1.45 3.45 -16.38
CA GLY A 264 -0.79 4.05 -15.21
C GLY A 264 0.73 4.22 -15.36
N GLU A 265 1.36 3.56 -16.34
CA GLU A 265 2.84 3.59 -16.48
C GLU A 265 3.42 4.96 -16.88
N SER A 266 2.58 5.86 -17.41
CA SER A 266 2.98 7.21 -17.83
C SER A 266 1.77 8.12 -17.92
N ALA A 267 1.98 9.45 -17.83
CA ALA A 267 0.92 10.43 -18.04
C ALA A 267 0.25 10.33 -19.43
N SER A 268 0.96 9.82 -20.45
CA SER A 268 0.40 9.56 -21.78
C SER A 268 -0.42 8.27 -21.88
N ASN A 269 -0.35 7.42 -20.86
CA ASN A 269 -1.00 6.11 -20.77
C ASN A 269 -1.63 5.96 -19.37
N SER A 270 -2.35 6.99 -18.93
CA SER A 270 -2.96 7.05 -17.60
C SER A 270 -4.09 6.02 -17.46
N TYR A 271 -4.29 5.55 -16.24
CA TYR A 271 -5.39 4.68 -15.87
C TYR A 271 -6.63 5.49 -15.47
N ASP A 272 -7.71 5.29 -16.22
CA ASP A 272 -9.05 5.80 -15.90
C ASP A 272 -10.00 4.63 -15.64
N SER A 273 -10.42 4.46 -14.39
CA SER A 273 -11.28 3.35 -13.96
C SER A 273 -12.65 3.33 -14.63
N GLU A 274 -13.15 4.48 -15.10
CA GLU A 274 -14.44 4.58 -15.78
C GLU A 274 -14.36 4.20 -17.26
N ALA A 275 -13.17 4.27 -17.85
CA ALA A 275 -12.95 3.99 -19.26
C ALA A 275 -12.43 2.57 -19.53
N GLN A 276 -11.96 1.85 -18.51
CA GLN A 276 -11.40 0.51 -18.69
C GLN A 276 -12.46 -0.60 -18.63
N ASN A 277 -12.34 -1.61 -19.48
CA ASN A 277 -13.09 -2.84 -19.35
C ASN A 277 -12.49 -3.71 -18.24
N GLY A 278 -13.11 -3.73 -17.07
CA GLY A 278 -12.60 -4.50 -15.94
C GLY A 278 -12.66 -6.03 -16.14
N ASN A 279 -13.40 -6.54 -17.13
CA ASN A 279 -13.37 -7.97 -17.51
C ASN A 279 -12.01 -8.40 -18.09
N GLU A 280 -11.30 -7.44 -18.68
CA GLU A 280 -10.02 -7.67 -19.36
C GLU A 280 -8.84 -7.51 -18.40
N LEU A 281 -9.07 -7.08 -17.16
CA LEU A 281 -8.00 -6.95 -16.17
C LEU A 281 -7.40 -8.32 -15.83
N ARG A 282 -6.08 -8.44 -15.97
CA ARG A 282 -5.33 -9.68 -15.66
C ARG A 282 -4.33 -9.49 -14.54
N GLU A 283 -3.59 -8.40 -14.58
CA GLU A 283 -2.50 -8.15 -13.64
C GLU A 283 -2.54 -6.73 -13.12
N VAL A 284 -2.07 -6.58 -11.89
CA VAL A 284 -1.86 -5.29 -11.25
C VAL A 284 -0.43 -5.27 -10.73
N ARG A 285 0.31 -4.23 -11.10
CA ARG A 285 1.64 -3.95 -10.58
C ARG A 285 1.54 -2.86 -9.53
N VAL A 286 2.21 -3.09 -8.42
CA VAL A 286 2.25 -2.20 -7.27
C VAL A 286 3.69 -1.85 -6.99
N ASN A 287 3.96 -0.56 -6.86
CA ASN A 287 5.26 -0.02 -6.53
C ASN A 287 5.16 0.76 -5.23
N LEU A 288 6.04 0.43 -4.29
CA LEU A 288 6.15 1.10 -3.00
C LEU A 288 7.54 1.70 -2.86
N VAL A 289 7.61 2.97 -2.49
CA VAL A 289 8.87 3.65 -2.16
C VAL A 289 8.91 3.90 -0.66
N LEU A 290 9.85 3.26 0.02
CA LEU A 290 10.09 3.46 1.45
C LEU A 290 11.42 4.15 1.68
N ARG A 291 11.53 4.89 2.78
CA ARG A 291 12.77 5.54 3.23
C ARG A 291 13.23 5.05 4.61
N THR A 292 14.50 5.26 4.94
CA THR A 292 14.99 5.09 6.31
C THR A 292 14.35 6.09 7.26
N ARG A 293 14.18 5.68 8.54
CA ARG A 293 13.59 6.53 9.58
C ARG A 293 14.42 7.78 9.87
N ASP A 294 15.74 7.64 9.88
CA ASP A 294 16.68 8.74 10.09
C ASP A 294 17.64 8.88 8.90
N ASP A 295 18.44 9.94 8.95
CA ASP A 295 19.53 10.24 8.04
C ASP A 295 20.69 9.24 8.17
N ASP A 296 21.40 8.97 7.07
CA ASP A 296 22.63 8.19 7.08
C ASP A 296 23.70 8.99 7.84
N PRO A 297 24.18 8.55 9.01
CA PRO A 297 25.13 9.30 9.81
C PRO A 297 26.50 9.46 9.14
N ARG A 298 26.77 8.76 8.03
CA ARG A 298 27.97 8.93 7.20
C ARG A 298 27.80 9.99 6.13
N ASN A 299 26.56 10.32 5.76
CA ASN A 299 26.24 11.34 4.77
C ASN A 299 24.89 12.02 5.05
N PRO A 300 24.77 12.77 6.15
CA PRO A 300 23.49 13.33 6.60
C PRO A 300 22.95 14.44 5.68
N ASN A 301 23.84 15.07 4.91
CA ASN A 301 23.49 16.10 3.92
C ASN A 301 23.54 15.54 2.50
N ALA A 302 23.30 14.24 2.32
CA ALA A 302 23.18 13.68 0.98
C ALA A 302 21.95 14.27 0.28
N THR A 303 22.10 14.61 -0.99
CA THR A 303 20.99 15.05 -1.82
C THR A 303 19.90 13.99 -1.92
N GLY A 304 18.69 14.38 -1.54
CA GLY A 304 17.52 13.55 -1.63
C GLY A 304 17.23 13.23 -3.10
N THR A 305 17.23 11.94 -3.43
CA THR A 305 16.95 11.47 -4.79
C THR A 305 15.63 10.72 -4.79
N GLY A 306 14.61 11.32 -5.39
CA GLY A 306 13.33 10.69 -5.66
C GLY A 306 13.48 9.38 -6.43
N GLN A 307 12.59 8.43 -6.20
CA GLN A 307 12.54 7.20 -6.99
C GLN A 307 11.41 7.33 -7.99
N GLY A 308 11.71 7.07 -9.27
CA GLY A 308 10.72 7.03 -10.33
C GLY A 308 10.06 5.66 -10.39
N THR A 309 8.74 5.63 -10.29
CA THR A 309 7.92 4.41 -10.44
C THR A 309 6.65 4.79 -11.18
N GLU A 310 6.34 4.04 -12.24
CA GLU A 310 5.21 4.33 -13.14
C GLU A 310 5.24 5.80 -13.65
N ASN A 311 4.12 6.52 -13.62
CA ASN A 311 4.00 7.89 -14.10
C ASN A 311 4.63 8.95 -13.19
N ARG A 312 5.07 8.61 -11.97
CA ARG A 312 5.58 9.58 -10.99
C ARG A 312 7.02 9.36 -10.58
N VAL A 313 7.70 10.48 -10.30
CA VAL A 313 8.96 10.51 -9.54
C VAL A 313 8.71 11.21 -8.23
N THR A 314 8.94 10.51 -7.11
CA THR A 314 8.71 11.08 -5.77
C THR A 314 9.51 12.38 -5.57
N ALA A 315 8.83 13.49 -5.33
CA ALA A 315 9.48 14.79 -5.16
C ALA A 315 10.14 14.89 -3.77
N ILE A 316 11.47 15.03 -3.73
CA ILE A 316 12.24 15.18 -2.48
C ILE A 316 12.82 16.60 -2.42
N PRO A 317 12.32 17.48 -1.53
CA PRO A 317 12.83 18.84 -1.41
C PRO A 317 14.17 18.85 -0.66
N GLY A 318 15.26 18.98 -1.39
CA GLY A 318 16.59 19.23 -0.84
C GLY A 318 17.36 18.00 -0.37
N ASP A 319 18.33 18.24 0.51
CA ASP A 319 19.18 17.20 1.09
C ASP A 319 18.46 16.60 2.31
N ASP A 320 18.31 15.27 2.34
CA ASP A 320 17.62 14.56 3.42
C ASP A 320 18.44 13.44 4.07
N GLY A 321 19.59 13.08 3.48
CA GLY A 321 20.46 12.03 4.00
C GLY A 321 19.82 10.64 4.02
N ARG A 322 18.63 10.43 3.43
CA ARG A 322 17.84 9.21 3.63
C ARG A 322 18.05 8.21 2.52
N ARG A 323 18.05 6.92 2.89
CA ARG A 323 18.13 5.83 1.93
C ARG A 323 16.74 5.35 1.57
N ARG A 324 16.50 5.13 0.28
CA ARG A 324 15.22 4.65 -0.24
C ARG A 324 15.31 3.20 -0.71
N ARG A 325 14.19 2.50 -0.62
CA ARG A 325 14.00 1.14 -1.13
C ARG A 325 12.70 1.11 -1.92
N ILE A 326 12.79 0.55 -3.12
CA ILE A 326 11.65 0.30 -3.98
C ILE A 326 11.29 -1.18 -3.84
N HIS A 327 10.01 -1.46 -3.69
CA HIS A 327 9.46 -2.79 -3.92
C HIS A 327 8.45 -2.73 -5.04
N THR A 328 8.60 -3.64 -5.99
CA THR A 328 7.69 -3.81 -7.12
C THR A 328 7.15 -5.23 -7.07
N GLY A 329 5.83 -5.37 -6.97
CA GLY A 329 5.12 -6.63 -7.05
C GLY A 329 4.15 -6.61 -8.21
N THR A 330 4.19 -7.59 -9.10
CA THR A 330 3.16 -7.80 -10.13
C THR A 330 2.35 -9.02 -9.75
N VAL A 331 1.03 -8.84 -9.66
CA VAL A 331 0.12 -9.84 -9.13
C VAL A 331 -1.04 -10.04 -10.10
N ARG A 332 -1.32 -11.30 -10.41
CA ARG A 332 -2.53 -11.68 -11.13
C ARG A 332 -3.73 -11.56 -10.21
N VAL A 333 -4.76 -10.84 -10.67
CA VAL A 333 -6.04 -10.79 -9.96
C VAL A 333 -6.77 -12.12 -10.15
N ARG A 334 -7.62 -12.50 -9.18
CA ARG A 334 -8.41 -13.74 -9.27
C ARG A 334 -9.49 -13.67 -10.34
N ASN A 335 -9.67 -12.50 -10.94
CA ASN A 335 -10.69 -12.15 -11.93
C ASN A 335 -10.55 -12.88 -13.29
N VAL A 336 -10.37 -14.19 -13.27
CA VAL A 336 -10.31 -15.00 -14.48
C VAL A 336 -11.58 -15.85 -14.51
N PRO A 337 -12.60 -15.50 -15.32
CA PRO A 337 -13.55 -16.53 -15.73
C PRO A 337 -12.71 -17.65 -16.37
N ALA A 338 -12.83 -18.86 -15.84
CA ALA A 338 -12.23 -20.03 -16.48
C ALA A 338 -12.81 -20.11 -17.91
N SER A 339 -11.99 -19.79 -18.91
CA SER A 339 -12.26 -20.07 -20.31
C SER A 339 -12.35 -21.58 -20.53
#